data_AF-A0A1H9UKH9-F1
#
_entry.id   AF-A0A1H9UKH9-F1
#
_cell.length_a   1.000
_cell.length_b   1.000
_cell.length_c   1.000
_cell.angle_alpha   90.00
_cell.angle_beta   90.00
_cell.angle_gamma   90.00
#
_symmetry.space_group_name_H-M   'P 1'
#
loop_
_entity.id
_entity.type
_entity.pdbx_description
1 polymer ?
#
loop_
_entity_poly.entity_id
_entity_poly.type
_entity_poly.pdbx_seq_one_letter_code
_entity_poly.pdbx_strand_id
1 'polypeptide(L)'
;MIMQEIALIVSAVITAAFMLMCLTTDLRERMIYVFPCYLLIPLWMMVGVASSEKAVMIGIILVIHIMAYLLFRITGIWGDGDSDIFLLYGVVFMSFMTQIRPECGIGLYIVAELIGMVVALFTSFLIGVVEALIKKRKLTKNSSIAVVPGFSIVIIAMIAGLIFGR
;
A
#
# COMPACT_ATOMS: atom_id res chain seq x y z
N MET A 1 -16.73 19.00 -3.78
CA MET A 1 -15.67 19.62 -2.95
C MET A 1 -15.74 19.14 -1.49
N ILE A 2 -16.64 19.64 -0.64
CA ILE A 2 -16.68 19.27 0.80
C ILE A 2 -16.81 17.76 1.05
N MET A 3 -17.68 17.08 0.30
CA MET A 3 -17.89 15.63 0.46
C MET A 3 -16.68 14.78 0.03
N GLN A 4 -15.93 15.22 -0.98
CA GLN A 4 -14.70 14.56 -1.43
C GLN A 4 -13.57 14.72 -0.40
N GLU A 5 -13.45 15.91 0.19
CA GLU A 5 -12.50 16.19 1.26
C GLU A 5 -12.78 15.34 2.52
N ILE A 6 -14.05 15.24 2.92
CA ILE A 6 -14.45 14.37 4.03
C ILE A 6 -14.12 12.91 3.72
N ALA A 7 -14.44 12.42 2.52
CA ALA A 7 -14.15 11.05 2.12
C ALA A 7 -12.64 10.77 2.14
N LEU A 8 -11.80 11.70 1.68
CA LEU A 8 -10.34 11.57 1.75
C LEU A 8 -9.86 11.50 3.20
N ILE A 9 -10.26 12.44 4.06
CA ILE A 9 -9.80 12.50 5.45
C ILE A 9 -10.21 11.23 6.21
N VAL A 10 -11.46 10.79 6.05
CA VAL A 10 -11.95 9.55 6.67
C VAL A 10 -11.14 8.34 6.18
N SER A 11 -10.92 8.22 4.86
CA SER A 11 -10.12 7.15 4.29
C SER A 11 -8.68 7.16 4.81
N ALA A 12 -8.06 8.34 4.87
CA ALA A 12 -6.72 8.57 5.38
C ALA A 12 -6.58 8.13 6.85
N VAL A 13 -7.48 8.58 7.73
CA VAL A 13 -7.43 8.26 9.16
C VAL A 13 -7.61 6.77 9.40
N ILE A 14 -8.63 6.15 8.77
CA ILE A 14 -8.88 4.71 8.93
C ILE A 14 -7.70 3.90 8.39
N THR A 15 -7.16 4.28 7.24
CA THR A 15 -6.02 3.57 6.63
C THR A 15 -4.76 3.70 7.46
N ALA A 16 -4.45 4.89 7.98
CA ALA A 16 -3.29 5.08 8.86
C ALA A 16 -3.42 4.25 10.14
N ALA A 17 -4.59 4.26 10.78
CA ALA A 17 -4.86 3.44 11.96
C ALA A 17 -4.73 1.93 11.65
N PHE A 18 -5.28 1.50 10.51
CA PHE A 18 -5.18 0.12 10.04
C PHE A 18 -3.74 -0.29 9.74
N MET A 19 -2.93 0.57 9.10
CA MET A 19 -1.51 0.30 8.82
C MET A 19 -0.69 0.20 10.10
N LEU A 20 -0.96 1.04 11.11
CA LEU A 20 -0.31 0.92 12.42
C LEU A 20 -0.65 -0.40 13.10
N MET A 21 -1.92 -0.82 13.03
CA MET A 21 -2.34 -2.13 13.52
C MET A 21 -1.59 -3.24 12.77
N CYS A 22 -1.60 -3.26 11.43
CA CYS A 22 -0.89 -4.25 10.62
C CYS A 22 0.61 -4.33 10.93
N LEU A 23 1.28 -3.18 11.06
CA LEU A 23 2.68 -3.11 11.44
C LEU A 23 2.92 -3.79 12.80
N THR A 24 2.08 -3.51 13.80
CA THR A 24 2.25 -4.09 15.14
C THR A 24 1.89 -5.58 15.20
N THR A 25 0.80 -6.00 14.57
CA THR A 25 0.33 -7.39 14.60
C THR A 25 1.20 -8.30 13.77
N ASP A 26 1.72 -7.84 12.62
CA ASP A 26 2.65 -8.62 11.81
C ASP A 26 3.99 -8.86 12.54
N LEU A 27 4.55 -7.82 13.16
CA LEU A 27 5.81 -7.94 13.91
C LEU A 27 5.69 -8.83 15.17
N ARG A 28 4.52 -8.79 15.82
CA ARG A 28 4.28 -9.55 17.05
C ARG A 28 3.88 -10.99 16.77
N GLU A 29 2.94 -11.19 15.84
CA GLU A 29 2.17 -12.44 15.69
C GLU A 29 2.22 -13.02 14.28
N ARG A 30 2.80 -12.32 13.29
CA ARG A 30 2.72 -12.68 11.85
C ARG A 30 1.28 -12.85 11.37
N MET A 31 0.38 -12.02 11.90
CA MET A 31 -1.04 -12.02 11.55
C MET A 31 -1.46 -10.67 10.98
N ILE A 32 -2.23 -10.75 9.89
CA ILE A 32 -2.80 -9.59 9.19
C ILE A 32 -4.32 -9.76 9.18
N TYR A 33 -5.03 -8.80 9.76
CA TYR A 33 -6.49 -8.76 9.69
C TYR A 33 -6.90 -8.18 8.34
N VAL A 34 -7.34 -9.02 7.41
CA VAL A 34 -7.58 -8.61 6.02
C VAL A 34 -8.93 -7.90 5.81
N PHE A 35 -9.90 -8.10 6.71
CA PHE A 35 -11.25 -7.53 6.56
C PHE A 35 -11.27 -5.99 6.36
N PRO A 36 -10.56 -5.16 7.16
CA PRO A 36 -10.49 -3.72 6.91
C PRO A 36 -9.82 -3.39 5.56
N CYS A 37 -8.84 -4.18 5.12
CA CYS A 37 -8.17 -3.99 3.83
C CYS A 37 -9.17 -4.08 2.67
N TYR A 38 -10.06 -5.08 2.68
CA TYR A 38 -11.08 -5.25 1.64
C TYR A 38 -12.10 -4.12 1.60
N LEU A 39 -12.35 -3.42 2.70
CA LEU A 39 -13.21 -2.23 2.72
C LEU A 39 -12.47 -0.97 2.25
N LEU A 40 -11.19 -0.85 2.60
CA LEU A 40 -10.38 0.31 2.24
C LEU A 40 -10.03 0.36 0.75
N ILE A 41 -9.82 -0.78 0.11
CA ILE A 41 -9.51 -0.86 -1.33
C ILE A 41 -10.56 -0.12 -2.19
N PRO A 42 -11.86 -0.50 -2.17
CA PRO A 42 -12.87 0.18 -2.97
C PRO A 42 -13.08 1.64 -2.52
N LEU A 43 -12.88 1.94 -1.24
CA LEU A 43 -12.99 3.31 -0.74
C LEU A 43 -11.92 4.22 -1.36
N TRP A 44 -10.66 3.78 -1.40
CA TRP A 44 -9.57 4.52 -2.06
C TRP A 44 -9.75 4.59 -3.57
N MET A 45 -10.27 3.54 -4.22
CA MET A 45 -10.63 3.61 -5.64
C MET A 45 -11.65 4.73 -5.89
N MET A 46 -12.71 4.82 -5.09
CA MET A 46 -13.71 5.88 -5.20
C MET A 46 -13.10 7.27 -4.96
N VAL A 47 -12.24 7.43 -3.96
CA VAL A 47 -11.51 8.69 -3.71
C VAL A 47 -10.65 9.07 -4.91
N GLY A 48 -9.88 8.14 -5.47
CA GLY A 48 -9.03 8.37 -6.63
C GLY A 48 -9.81 8.78 -7.89
N VAL A 49 -10.90 8.08 -8.20
CA VAL A 49 -11.78 8.40 -9.35
C VAL A 49 -12.49 9.72 -9.15
N ALA A 50 -13.05 9.97 -7.97
CA ALA A 50 -13.82 11.19 -7.71
C ALA A 50 -12.95 12.45 -7.66
N SER A 51 -11.64 12.31 -7.46
CA SER A 51 -10.69 13.43 -7.36
C SER A 51 -9.88 13.68 -8.64
N SER A 52 -10.14 12.93 -9.72
CA SER A 52 -9.31 12.95 -10.92
C SER A 52 -10.14 12.90 -12.20
N GLU A 53 -9.75 13.69 -13.19
CA GLU A 53 -10.30 13.61 -14.55
C GLU A 53 -9.70 12.44 -15.37
N LYS A 54 -8.76 11.68 -14.79
CA LYS A 54 -8.01 10.62 -15.45
C LYS A 54 -8.63 9.23 -15.30
N ALA A 55 -9.95 9.13 -15.45
CA ALA A 55 -10.70 7.88 -15.25
C ALA A 55 -10.16 6.69 -16.08
N VAL A 56 -9.77 6.94 -17.33
CA VAL A 56 -9.20 5.89 -18.21
C VAL A 56 -7.85 5.38 -17.69
N MET A 57 -6.97 6.28 -17.27
CA MET A 57 -5.66 5.91 -16.71
C MET A 57 -5.83 5.11 -15.41
N ILE A 58 -6.73 5.56 -14.53
CA ILE A 58 -7.11 4.86 -13.31
C ILE A 58 -7.59 3.44 -13.63
N GLY A 59 -8.49 3.28 -14.60
CA GLY A 59 -8.98 1.97 -15.02
C GLY A 59 -7.88 1.03 -15.49
N ILE A 60 -6.93 1.51 -16.30
CA ILE A 60 -5.79 0.71 -16.77
C ILE A 60 -4.91 0.27 -15.59
N ILE A 61 -4.53 1.20 -14.71
CA ILE A 61 -3.71 0.94 -13.53
C ILE A 61 -4.41 -0.09 -12.62
N LEU A 62 -5.73 0.04 -12.44
CA LEU A 62 -6.52 -0.86 -11.62
C LEU A 62 -6.49 -2.29 -12.15
N VAL A 63 -6.68 -2.47 -13.46
CA VAL A 63 -6.61 -3.78 -14.10
C VAL A 63 -5.23 -4.40 -13.89
N ILE A 64 -4.16 -3.61 -14.07
CA ILE A 64 -2.77 -4.08 -13.85
C ILE A 64 -2.60 -4.57 -12.40
N HIS A 65 -3.05 -3.80 -11.40
CA HIS A 65 -2.92 -4.17 -9.99
C HIS A 65 -3.74 -5.41 -9.64
N ILE A 66 -4.96 -5.53 -10.15
CA ILE A 66 -5.80 -6.72 -9.93
C ILE A 66 -5.13 -7.95 -10.55
N MET A 67 -4.57 -7.83 -11.77
CA MET A 67 -3.85 -8.94 -12.39
C MET A 67 -2.60 -9.35 -11.59
N ALA A 68 -1.82 -8.37 -11.12
CA ALA A 68 -0.66 -8.62 -10.26
C ALA A 68 -1.06 -9.25 -8.92
N TYR A 69 -2.13 -8.75 -8.29
CA TYR A 69 -2.71 -9.31 -7.07
C TYR A 69 -3.11 -10.78 -7.25
N LEU A 70 -3.85 -11.09 -8.32
CA LEU A 70 -4.26 -12.46 -8.61
C LEU A 70 -3.05 -13.36 -8.88
N LEU A 71 -2.05 -12.86 -9.61
CA LEU A 71 -0.80 -13.59 -9.85
C LEU A 71 -0.07 -13.91 -8.55
N PHE A 72 0.12 -12.93 -7.67
CA PHE A 72 0.80 -13.13 -6.37
C PHE A 72 0.05 -14.11 -5.48
N ARG A 73 -1.29 -14.05 -5.48
CA ARG A 73 -2.14 -14.96 -4.73
C ARG A 73 -2.08 -16.40 -5.27
N ILE A 74 -2.13 -16.59 -6.59
CA ILE A 74 -2.10 -17.92 -7.22
C ILE A 74 -0.71 -18.56 -7.08
N THR A 75 0.35 -17.77 -7.22
CA THR A 75 1.74 -18.28 -7.14
C THR A 75 2.21 -18.47 -5.70
N GLY A 76 1.54 -17.88 -4.71
CA GLY A 76 1.94 -17.97 -3.30
C GLY A 76 3.31 -17.34 -3.02
N ILE A 77 3.71 -16.35 -3.83
CA ILE A 77 5.01 -15.65 -3.66
C ILE A 77 5.05 -14.91 -2.32
N TRP A 78 3.91 -14.38 -1.87
CA TRP A 78 3.75 -13.73 -0.57
C TRP A 78 2.73 -14.46 0.30
N GLY A 79 2.77 -14.20 1.60
CA GLY A 79 1.81 -14.76 2.55
C GLY A 79 0.38 -14.27 2.29
N ASP A 80 -0.61 -15.02 2.80
CA ASP A 80 -1.99 -14.56 2.82
C ASP A 80 -2.08 -13.24 3.62
N GLY A 81 -2.75 -12.23 3.07
CA GLY A 81 -2.78 -10.86 3.61
C GLY A 81 -1.75 -9.92 2.99
N ASP A 82 -0.53 -10.37 2.70
CA ASP A 82 0.53 -9.53 2.09
C ASP A 82 0.10 -9.02 0.71
N SER A 83 -0.48 -9.92 -0.09
CA SER A 83 -1.01 -9.59 -1.43
C SER A 83 -2.16 -8.57 -1.34
N ASP A 84 -2.98 -8.64 -0.30
CA ASP A 84 -4.08 -7.70 -0.09
C ASP A 84 -3.55 -6.30 0.28
N ILE A 85 -2.50 -6.23 1.12
CA ILE A 85 -1.81 -4.98 1.45
C ILE A 85 -1.14 -4.37 0.21
N PHE A 86 -0.58 -5.19 -0.69
CA PHE A 86 -0.05 -4.71 -1.97
C PHE A 86 -1.15 -4.07 -2.84
N LEU A 87 -2.32 -4.69 -2.91
CA LEU A 87 -3.43 -4.12 -3.67
C LEU A 87 -3.91 -2.79 -3.05
N LEU A 88 -3.96 -2.71 -1.71
CA LEU A 88 -4.23 -1.47 -0.99
C LEU A 88 -3.17 -0.39 -1.27
N TYR A 89 -1.89 -0.76 -1.25
CA TYR A 89 -0.80 0.13 -1.63
C TYR A 89 -1.03 0.73 -3.02
N GLY A 90 -1.35 -0.09 -4.03
CA GLY A 90 -1.59 0.36 -5.40
C GLY A 90 -2.70 1.40 -5.51
N VAL A 91 -3.85 1.17 -4.86
CA VAL A 91 -4.97 2.13 -4.93
C VAL A 91 -4.72 3.42 -4.13
N VAL A 92 -3.95 3.35 -3.03
CA VAL A 92 -3.51 4.54 -2.30
C VAL A 92 -2.49 5.31 -3.12
N PHE A 93 -1.51 4.64 -3.73
CA PHE A 93 -0.48 5.25 -4.58
C PHE A 93 -1.10 5.92 -5.80
N MET A 94 -2.08 5.25 -6.42
CA MET A 94 -2.90 5.81 -7.50
C MET A 94 -3.56 7.12 -7.06
N SER A 95 -4.27 7.11 -5.93
CA SER A 95 -4.94 8.29 -5.40
C SER A 95 -3.96 9.41 -5.00
N PHE A 96 -2.79 9.04 -4.48
CA PHE A 96 -1.71 9.96 -4.14
C PHE A 96 -1.20 10.69 -5.39
N MET A 97 -0.85 9.94 -6.44
CA MET A 97 -0.28 10.50 -7.66
C MET A 97 -1.28 11.34 -8.44
N THR A 98 -2.55 10.92 -8.53
CA THR A 98 -3.56 11.69 -9.27
C THR A 98 -3.86 13.03 -8.61
N GLN A 99 -3.66 13.17 -7.30
CA GLN A 99 -3.93 14.41 -6.57
C GLN A 99 -2.70 15.30 -6.40
N ILE A 100 -1.53 14.73 -6.11
CA ILE A 100 -0.28 15.50 -5.87
C ILE A 100 0.46 15.84 -7.18
N ARG A 101 0.30 15.00 -8.20
CA ARG A 101 0.93 15.17 -9.53
C ARG A 101 -0.11 14.90 -10.63
N PRO A 102 -1.19 15.71 -10.71
CA PRO A 102 -2.27 15.48 -11.66
C PRO A 102 -1.79 15.50 -13.11
N GLU A 103 -0.68 16.17 -13.42
CA GLU A 103 -0.08 16.20 -14.77
C GLU A 103 0.68 14.92 -15.15
N CYS A 104 0.91 14.00 -14.21
CA CYS A 104 1.72 12.80 -14.42
C CYS A 104 1.08 11.86 -15.47
N GLY A 105 1.82 11.55 -16.54
CA GLY A 105 1.42 10.53 -17.51
C GLY A 105 1.67 9.10 -17.01
N ILE A 106 1.08 8.11 -17.69
CA ILE A 106 1.14 6.69 -17.28
C ILE A 106 2.57 6.15 -17.17
N GLY A 107 3.50 6.58 -18.04
CA GLY A 107 4.89 6.12 -17.98
C GLY A 107 5.60 6.56 -16.70
N LEU A 108 5.49 7.84 -16.34
CA LEU A 108 6.07 8.36 -15.10
C LEU A 108 5.37 7.80 -13.86
N TYR A 109 4.06 7.56 -13.94
CA TYR A 109 3.30 6.88 -12.89
C TYR A 109 3.90 5.51 -12.58
N ILE A 110 4.08 4.65 -13.60
CA ILE A 110 4.62 3.29 -13.43
C ILE A 110 6.03 3.34 -12.85
N VAL A 111 6.88 4.24 -13.33
CA VAL A 111 8.25 4.38 -12.80
C VAL A 111 8.22 4.78 -11.32
N ALA A 112 7.40 5.77 -10.95
CA ALA A 112 7.29 6.22 -9.57
C ALA A 112 6.73 5.12 -8.65
N GLU A 113 5.75 4.35 -9.12
CA GLU A 113 5.17 3.23 -8.39
C GLU A 113 6.19 2.12 -8.15
N LEU A 114 6.95 1.74 -9.18
CA LEU A 114 8.02 0.75 -9.05
C LEU A 114 9.10 1.19 -8.06
N ILE A 115 9.49 2.47 -8.08
CA ILE A 115 10.41 3.03 -7.08
C ILE A 115 9.78 2.94 -5.68
N GLY A 116 8.51 3.32 -5.54
CA GLY A 116 7.78 3.22 -4.27
C GLY A 116 7.70 1.79 -3.73
N MET A 117 7.46 0.81 -4.59
CA MET A 117 7.48 -0.61 -4.25
C MET A 117 8.87 -1.06 -3.78
N VAL A 118 9.94 -0.66 -4.49
CA VAL A 118 11.31 -0.97 -4.07
C VAL A 118 11.60 -0.38 -2.69
N VAL A 119 11.16 0.85 -2.41
CA VAL A 119 11.30 1.47 -1.10
C VAL A 119 10.53 0.70 -0.02
N ALA A 120 9.29 0.29 -0.31
CA ALA A 120 8.49 -0.51 0.62
C ALA A 120 9.19 -1.85 0.95
N LEU A 121 9.61 -2.60 -0.07
CA LEU A 121 10.27 -3.89 0.11
C LEU A 121 11.62 -3.76 0.83
N PHE A 122 12.41 -2.74 0.50
CA PHE A 122 13.66 -2.47 1.19
C PHE A 122 13.44 -2.12 2.66
N THR A 123 12.40 -1.33 2.96
CA THR A 123 12.01 -1.00 4.34
C THR A 123 11.58 -2.26 5.10
N SER A 124 10.79 -3.14 4.48
CA SER A 124 10.41 -4.43 5.09
C SER A 124 11.61 -5.32 5.36
N PHE A 125 12.58 -5.35 4.44
CA PHE A 125 13.83 -6.07 4.65
C PHE A 125 14.61 -5.53 5.86
N LEU A 126 14.79 -4.21 5.96
CA LEU A 126 15.47 -3.58 7.10
C LEU A 126 14.78 -3.90 8.42
N ILE A 127 13.46 -3.84 8.45
CA ILE A 127 12.66 -4.20 9.63
C ILE A 127 12.84 -5.68 9.98
N GLY A 128 12.82 -6.57 9.00
CA GLY A 128 13.09 -8.00 9.20
C GLY A 128 14.49 -8.27 9.77
N VAL A 129 15.50 -7.51 9.35
CA VAL A 129 16.86 -7.56 9.91
C VAL A 129 16.86 -7.13 11.38
N VAL A 130 16.25 -5.99 11.69
CA VAL A 130 16.14 -5.49 13.08
C VAL A 130 15.39 -6.49 13.97
N GLU A 131 14.27 -7.03 13.49
CA GLU A 131 13.49 -8.04 14.20
C GLU A 131 14.31 -9.31 14.48
N ALA A 132 15.07 -9.80 13.50
CA ALA A 132 15.93 -10.96 13.65
C ALA A 132 17.04 -10.73 14.68
N LEU A 133 17.64 -9.53 14.71
CA LEU A 133 18.63 -9.14 15.71
C LEU A 133 18.04 -9.14 17.12
N ILE A 134 16.86 -8.53 17.31
CA ILE A 134 16.17 -8.47 18.61
C ILE A 134 15.79 -9.87 19.09
N LYS A 135 15.25 -10.71 18.19
CA LYS A 135 14.84 -12.08 18.50
C LYS A 135 16.01 -13.08 18.51
N LYS A 136 17.26 -12.62 18.30
CA LYS A 136 18.48 -13.44 18.20
C LYS A 136 18.37 -14.61 17.22
N ARG A 137 17.70 -14.40 16.09
CA ARG A 137 17.52 -15.39 15.02
C ARG A 137 18.52 -15.10 13.88
N LYS A 138 19.06 -16.15 13.26
CA LYS A 138 19.87 -15.99 12.05
C LYS A 138 18.95 -15.91 10.83
N LEU A 139 19.09 -14.85 10.03
CA LEU A 139 18.48 -14.79 8.71
C LEU A 139 19.26 -15.70 7.77
N THR A 140 18.55 -16.60 7.11
CA THR A 140 19.06 -17.48 6.05
C THR A 140 18.34 -17.15 4.75
N LYS A 141 18.79 -17.69 3.62
CA LYS A 141 18.10 -17.51 2.33
C LYS A 141 16.65 -18.06 2.33
N ASN A 142 16.34 -18.96 3.27
CA ASN A 142 15.02 -19.57 3.42
C ASN A 142 14.16 -18.85 4.47
N SER A 143 14.66 -17.77 5.07
CA SER A 143 13.90 -17.00 6.05
C SER A 143 12.84 -16.17 5.32
N SER A 144 11.56 -16.45 5.58
CA SER A 144 10.46 -15.61 5.13
C SER A 144 10.50 -14.27 5.89
N ILE A 145 10.56 -13.17 5.15
CA ILE A 145 10.48 -11.80 5.66
C ILE A 145 9.12 -11.26 5.25
N ALA A 146 8.30 -10.84 6.21
CA ALA A 146 7.01 -10.24 5.90
C ALA A 146 7.20 -8.89 5.20
N VAL A 147 6.38 -8.64 4.19
CA VAL A 147 6.45 -7.41 3.40
C VAL A 147 5.57 -6.31 3.96
N VAL A 148 4.57 -6.62 4.79
CA VAL A 148 3.63 -5.64 5.34
C VAL A 148 4.29 -4.48 6.08
N PRO A 149 5.30 -4.67 6.96
CA PRO A 149 5.85 -3.57 7.74
C PRO A 149 6.32 -2.37 6.90
N GLY A 150 7.03 -2.62 5.80
CA GLY A 150 7.48 -1.56 4.90
C GLY A 150 6.37 -0.97 4.04
N PHE A 151 5.41 -1.78 3.57
CA PHE A 151 4.21 -1.26 2.90
C PHE A 151 3.40 -0.35 3.83
N SER A 152 3.24 -0.72 5.10
CA SER A 152 2.53 0.10 6.09
C SER A 152 3.19 1.46 6.28
N ILE A 153 4.52 1.52 6.40
CA ILE A 153 5.25 2.79 6.53
C ILE A 153 5.10 3.65 5.27
N VAL A 154 5.24 3.07 4.08
CA VAL A 154 5.11 3.80 2.82
C VAL A 154 3.68 4.32 2.63
N ILE A 155 2.66 3.52 2.94
CA ILE A 155 1.26 3.96 2.89
C ILE A 155 1.01 5.11 3.87
N ILE A 156 1.51 5.04 5.10
CA ILE A 156 1.39 6.13 6.07
C ILE A 156 2.07 7.40 5.55
N ALA A 157 3.26 7.28 4.95
CA ALA A 157 3.98 8.42 4.37
C ALA A 157 3.20 9.05 3.20
N MET A 158 2.59 8.24 2.33
CA MET A 158 1.72 8.73 1.25
C MET A 158 0.49 9.45 1.79
N ILE A 159 -0.16 8.90 2.83
CA ILE A 159 -1.30 9.53 3.49
C ILE A 159 -0.89 10.88 4.09
N ALA A 160 0.24 10.94 4.79
CA ALA A 160 0.76 12.19 5.32
C ALA A 160 1.04 13.21 4.20
N GLY A 161 1.63 12.77 3.09
CA GLY A 161 1.84 13.61 1.91
C GLY A 161 0.54 14.11 1.27
N LEU A 162 -0.51 13.30 1.25
CA LEU A 162 -1.84 13.70 0.76
C LEU A 162 -2.51 14.75 1.65
N ILE A 163 -2.32 14.67 2.96
CA ILE A 163 -2.95 15.57 3.92
C ILE A 163 -2.18 16.88 4.07
N PHE A 164 -0.85 16.84 4.12
CA PHE A 164 0.00 18.00 4.39
C PHE A 164 0.68 18.61 3.16
N GLY A 165 0.74 17.88 2.04
CA GLY A 165 1.39 18.33 0.80
C GLY A 165 0.45 18.99 -0.20
N ARG A 166 -0.81 19.21 0.18
CA ARG A 166 -1.80 19.98 -0.57
C ARG A 166 -1.67 21.47 -0.29
#